data_AF-A0A958LSY2-F1
#
_entry.id   AF-A0A958LSY2-F1
#
_cell.length_a   1.000
_cell.length_b   1.000
_cell.length_c   1.000
_cell.angle_alpha   90.00
_cell.angle_beta   90.00
_cell.angle_gamma   90.00
#
_symmetry.space_group_name_H-M   'P 1'
#
loop_
_entity.id
_entity.type
_entity.pdbx_description
1 polymer ?
#
loop_
_entity_poly.entity_id
_entity_poly.type
_entity_poly.pdbx_seq_one_letter_code
_entity_poly.pdbx_strand_id
1 'polypeptide(L)'
;MKVSQFSKLAQVLVLAAGLSLTTNAIAGGNKCKEVDIPKAALINGGMLAAQTIDTINKQRAKAQARGEELDVVIIARTGTDPGSSVVMRDFDASGRFLTMRDLYGKDDQYDNSNNSNHLSHINKMVDKSRKLVYSHLGLAFRNHPLAEQIQAERNLPEKPWVMVHMLKPCGTLVPDLFDEGIWNFFLDDPYKYGSTVIVPTYDFQKRLEQVVLQDEISYSFLGPKYNALALFDDVHEQNSNQWVLEVFAAAMAPRGQVRNRADAIRVLKQTNYIPTRMHLRGKYAFAKLFGPDSVSFKKQGGYGDLVQVISVLSMREYMKRNKIFMSETPIDIPENVLIKDDSKSYNNGNNWDNNNGGDH
;
A
#
# COMPACT_ATOMS: atom_id res chain seq x y z
N MET A 1 -25.72 24.12 -34.99
CA MET A 1 -25.19 22.76 -34.69
C MET A 1 -23.90 22.62 -35.51
N LYS A 2 -22.71 23.02 -35.04
CA LYS A 2 -21.86 22.50 -33.95
C LYS A 2 -21.54 21.00 -34.06
N VAL A 3 -20.52 20.69 -34.87
CA VAL A 3 -19.56 19.59 -34.61
C VAL A 3 -18.17 20.13 -34.97
N SER A 4 -17.66 21.02 -34.12
CA SER A 4 -16.25 21.40 -34.05
C SER A 4 -16.00 21.61 -32.57
N GLN A 5 -15.13 20.78 -31.97
CA GLN A 5 -14.46 20.92 -30.65
C GLN A 5 -13.77 19.62 -30.15
N PHE A 6 -13.79 18.49 -30.89
CA PHE A 6 -13.13 17.25 -30.46
C PHE A 6 -11.67 17.06 -30.92
N SER A 7 -11.04 18.04 -31.59
CA SER A 7 -9.71 17.87 -32.20
C SER A 7 -8.54 18.55 -31.47
N LYS A 8 -8.63 18.87 -30.17
CA LYS A 8 -7.53 19.56 -29.45
C LYS A 8 -7.09 18.94 -28.12
N LEU A 9 -7.65 17.80 -27.71
CA LEU A 9 -7.27 17.11 -26.47
C LEU A 9 -6.42 15.84 -26.66
N ALA A 10 -6.13 15.45 -27.90
CA ALA A 10 -5.41 14.21 -28.23
C ALA A 10 -3.97 14.42 -28.76
N GLN A 11 -3.40 15.63 -28.71
CA GLN A 11 -2.12 15.97 -29.37
C GLN A 11 -1.04 16.61 -28.48
N VAL A 12 -1.05 16.45 -27.15
CA VAL A 12 0.01 17.03 -26.28
C VAL A 12 0.87 15.98 -25.57
N LEU A 13 0.75 14.67 -25.89
CA LEU A 13 1.43 13.62 -25.12
C LEU A 13 2.58 12.93 -25.88
N VAL A 14 3.43 13.71 -26.57
CA VAL A 14 4.75 13.25 -27.03
C VAL A 14 5.66 14.48 -27.13
N LEU A 15 6.57 14.68 -26.17
CA LEU A 15 7.85 15.45 -26.24
C LEU A 15 8.22 16.01 -24.86
N ALA A 16 8.80 15.16 -24.01
CA ALA A 16 9.81 15.51 -23.01
C ALA A 16 10.35 14.22 -22.36
N ALA A 17 10.77 13.25 -23.17
CA ALA A 17 11.64 12.16 -22.73
C ALA A 17 13.07 12.58 -23.04
N GLY A 18 13.61 13.44 -22.19
CA GLY A 18 14.92 14.07 -22.39
C GLY A 18 15.53 14.45 -21.06
N LEU A 19 15.46 13.54 -20.08
CA LEU A 19 16.27 13.55 -18.87
C LEU A 19 16.49 12.08 -18.51
N SER A 20 17.77 11.72 -18.44
CA SER A 20 18.32 10.45 -17.98
C SER A 20 17.39 9.73 -17.00
N LEU A 21 16.60 8.79 -17.51
CA LEU A 21 16.00 7.73 -16.70
C LEU A 21 17.16 6.83 -16.28
N THR A 22 17.87 7.20 -15.21
CA THR A 22 18.52 6.17 -14.40
C THR A 22 17.36 5.41 -13.75
N THR A 23 16.87 4.41 -14.47
CA THR A 23 15.87 3.44 -14.03
C THR A 23 16.46 2.62 -12.90
N ASN A 24 16.55 3.21 -11.71
CA ASN A 24 16.65 2.40 -10.51
C ASN A 24 15.31 1.67 -10.41
N ALA A 25 15.27 0.43 -10.90
CA ALA A 25 14.10 -0.41 -10.87
C ALA A 25 13.47 -0.37 -9.48
N ILE A 26 12.22 0.06 -9.39
CA ILE A 26 11.45 0.09 -8.16
C ILE A 26 10.83 -1.31 -8.00
N ALA A 27 11.01 -1.93 -6.85
CA ALA A 27 10.80 -3.37 -6.69
C ALA A 27 9.32 -3.75 -6.50
N GLY A 28 8.63 -4.05 -7.60
CA GLY A 28 7.49 -4.97 -7.63
C GLY A 28 7.92 -6.41 -7.90
N GLY A 29 8.47 -7.12 -6.89
CA GLY A 29 8.74 -8.56 -7.00
C GLY A 29 10.05 -8.98 -7.69
N ASN A 30 10.94 -9.56 -6.89
CA ASN A 30 12.06 -10.50 -7.16
C ASN A 30 12.92 -10.56 -8.43
N LYS A 31 12.83 -9.70 -9.44
CA LYS A 31 13.90 -9.59 -10.46
C LYS A 31 14.13 -8.16 -10.86
N CYS A 32 15.29 -7.64 -10.45
CA CYS A 32 15.86 -6.39 -10.94
C CYS A 32 16.31 -6.61 -12.39
N LYS A 33 15.36 -6.65 -13.31
CA LYS A 33 15.62 -6.40 -14.72
C LYS A 33 15.26 -4.94 -14.96
N GLU A 34 15.93 -4.31 -15.91
CA GLU A 34 15.36 -3.14 -16.60
C GLU A 34 13.93 -3.54 -17.00
N VAL A 35 12.95 -3.07 -16.25
CA VAL A 35 11.56 -3.39 -16.52
C VAL A 35 11.16 -2.41 -17.60
N ASP A 36 11.16 -2.87 -18.84
CA ASP A 36 10.34 -2.23 -19.88
C ASP A 36 8.90 -2.28 -19.37
N ILE A 37 8.44 -1.16 -18.80
CA ILE A 37 7.06 -1.05 -18.34
C ILE A 37 6.19 -1.14 -19.59
N PRO A 38 5.30 -2.15 -19.70
CA PRO A 38 4.47 -2.30 -20.89
C PRO A 38 3.69 -1.02 -21.17
N LYS A 39 3.52 -0.66 -22.45
CA LYS A 39 2.74 0.54 -22.83
C LYS A 39 1.34 0.54 -22.23
N ALA A 40 0.70 -0.63 -22.16
CA ALA A 40 -0.59 -0.79 -21.51
C ALA A 40 -0.55 -0.39 -20.02
N ALA A 41 0.50 -0.78 -19.29
CA ALA A 41 0.67 -0.42 -17.89
C ALA A 41 0.92 1.08 -17.69
N LEU A 42 1.75 1.69 -18.55
CA LEU A 42 1.95 3.14 -18.56
C LEU A 42 0.62 3.89 -18.77
N ILE A 43 -0.21 3.46 -19.71
CA ILE A 43 -1.48 4.13 -20.01
C ILE A 43 -2.51 3.91 -18.90
N ASN A 44 -2.68 2.67 -18.45
CA ASN A 44 -3.66 2.33 -17.40
C ASN A 44 -3.30 2.97 -16.05
N GLY A 45 -2.02 2.88 -15.64
CA GLY A 45 -1.50 3.55 -14.44
C GLY A 45 -1.67 5.06 -14.55
N GLY A 46 -1.52 5.58 -15.76
CA GLY A 46 -1.76 6.98 -16.04
C GLY A 46 -3.18 7.48 -15.92
N MET A 47 -4.13 6.71 -16.43
CA MET A 47 -5.55 6.98 -16.25
C MET A 47 -5.90 7.00 -14.77
N LEU A 48 -5.39 6.04 -14.00
CA LEU A 48 -5.59 5.98 -12.56
C LEU A 48 -4.99 7.18 -11.83
N ALA A 49 -3.77 7.59 -12.21
CA ALA A 49 -3.12 8.79 -11.68
C ALA A 49 -3.94 10.05 -11.97
N ALA A 50 -4.42 10.22 -13.21
CA ALA A 50 -5.23 11.36 -13.61
C ALA A 50 -6.56 11.43 -12.86
N GLN A 51 -7.28 10.32 -12.73
CA GLN A 51 -8.52 10.25 -11.94
C GLN A 51 -8.28 10.51 -10.44
N THR A 52 -7.15 10.04 -9.92
CA THR A 52 -6.73 10.30 -8.53
C THR A 52 -6.50 11.80 -8.32
N ILE A 53 -5.74 12.46 -9.20
CA ILE A 53 -5.49 13.91 -9.13
C ILE A 53 -6.78 14.72 -9.27
N ASP A 54 -7.65 14.38 -10.23
CA ASP A 54 -8.94 15.04 -10.41
C ASP A 54 -9.82 14.90 -9.15
N THR A 55 -9.84 13.71 -8.54
CA THR A 55 -10.56 13.47 -7.28
C THR A 55 -10.02 14.35 -6.16
N ILE A 56 -8.70 14.44 -6.00
CA ILE A 56 -8.06 15.28 -4.99
C ILE A 56 -8.40 16.76 -5.22
N ASN A 57 -8.30 17.23 -6.47
CA ASN A 57 -8.60 18.62 -6.81
C ASN A 57 -10.07 18.98 -6.56
N LYS A 58 -11.01 18.06 -6.84
CA LYS A 58 -12.43 18.23 -6.48
C LYS A 58 -12.66 18.30 -4.97
N GLN A 59 -11.95 17.48 -4.19
CA GLN A 59 -12.02 17.55 -2.72
C GLN A 59 -11.43 18.86 -2.20
N ARG A 60 -10.33 19.33 -2.80
CA ARG A 60 -9.68 20.61 -2.46
C ARG A 60 -10.60 21.79 -2.73
N ALA A 61 -11.23 21.85 -3.90
CA ALA A 61 -12.18 22.92 -4.23
C ALA A 61 -13.35 22.96 -3.22
N LYS A 62 -13.85 21.80 -2.78
CA LYS A 62 -14.88 21.71 -1.73
C LYS A 62 -14.38 22.17 -0.36
N ALA A 63 -13.13 21.86 0.00
CA ALA A 63 -12.51 22.34 1.24
C ALA A 63 -12.36 23.87 1.23
N GLN A 64 -11.83 24.43 0.14
CA GLN A 64 -11.63 25.86 -0.04
C GLN A 64 -12.94 26.66 0.01
N ALA A 65 -14.02 26.12 -0.57
CA ALA A 65 -15.35 26.72 -0.48
C ALA A 65 -15.88 26.84 0.97
N ARG A 66 -15.29 26.09 1.92
CA ARG A 66 -15.61 26.14 3.35
C ARG A 66 -14.57 26.90 4.18
N GLY A 67 -13.58 27.53 3.54
CA GLY A 67 -12.47 28.20 4.22
C GLY A 67 -11.40 27.27 4.78
N GLU A 68 -11.36 26.02 4.31
CA GLU A 68 -10.39 25.01 4.74
C GLU A 68 -9.34 24.76 3.67
N GLU A 69 -8.13 24.37 4.09
CA GLU A 69 -7.03 24.02 3.20
C GLU A 69 -6.85 22.50 3.15
N LEU A 70 -6.76 21.96 1.92
CA LEU A 70 -6.48 20.55 1.67
C LEU A 70 -5.11 20.43 0.99
N ASP A 71 -4.08 20.23 1.80
CA ASP A 71 -2.69 20.18 1.33
C ASP A 71 -2.01 18.83 1.57
N VAL A 72 -2.64 17.94 2.34
CA VAL A 72 -2.16 16.58 2.56
C VAL A 72 -3.29 15.57 2.39
N VAL A 73 -3.08 14.58 1.53
CA VAL A 73 -3.97 13.41 1.41
C VAL A 73 -3.15 12.14 1.50
N ILE A 74 -3.79 11.04 1.86
CA ILE A 74 -3.19 9.71 1.79
C ILE A 74 -3.72 9.04 0.54
N ILE A 75 -2.82 8.48 -0.27
CA ILE A 75 -3.19 7.70 -1.45
C ILE A 75 -2.79 6.27 -1.18
N ALA A 76 -3.74 5.34 -1.35
CA ALA A 76 -3.44 3.92 -1.34
C ALA A 76 -3.80 3.29 -2.69
N ARG A 77 -3.02 2.30 -3.10
CA ARG A 77 -3.21 1.60 -4.38
C ARG A 77 -3.35 0.09 -4.18
N THR A 78 -4.09 -0.52 -5.09
CA THR A 78 -4.06 -1.96 -5.30
C THR A 78 -2.64 -2.34 -5.74
N GLY A 79 -2.15 -3.47 -5.25
CA GLY A 79 -0.84 -3.98 -5.66
C GLY A 79 -0.99 -5.45 -5.96
N THR A 80 -0.27 -6.29 -5.23
CA THR A 80 -0.37 -7.74 -5.42
C THR A 80 -1.74 -8.27 -4.98
N ASP A 81 -2.34 -9.14 -5.79
CA ASP A 81 -3.54 -9.89 -5.44
C ASP A 81 -3.35 -10.62 -4.10
N PRO A 82 -4.14 -10.38 -3.04
CA PRO A 82 -4.03 -11.16 -1.80
C PRO A 82 -4.36 -12.66 -2.00
N GLY A 83 -4.87 -13.03 -3.18
CA GLY A 83 -5.24 -14.40 -3.53
C GLY A 83 -6.40 -14.87 -2.67
N SER A 84 -6.33 -16.12 -2.21
CA SER A 84 -7.33 -16.69 -1.32
C SER A 84 -7.10 -16.37 0.17
N SER A 85 -6.11 -15.54 0.50
CA SER A 85 -5.80 -15.17 1.88
C SER A 85 -6.97 -14.42 2.53
N VAL A 86 -7.19 -14.66 3.82
CA VAL A 86 -8.37 -14.14 4.54
C VAL A 86 -7.96 -13.30 5.74
N VAL A 87 -8.74 -12.27 6.03
CA VAL A 87 -8.58 -11.43 7.23
C VAL A 87 -9.25 -12.13 8.42
N MET A 88 -8.55 -12.16 9.54
CA MET A 88 -9.03 -12.74 10.79
C MET A 88 -9.73 -11.69 11.64
N ARG A 89 -10.69 -12.11 12.46
CA ARG A 89 -11.37 -11.23 13.42
C ARG A 89 -10.39 -10.72 14.46
N ASP A 90 -10.59 -9.46 14.87
CA ASP A 90 -9.80 -8.91 15.95
C ASP A 90 -10.35 -9.20 17.34
N PHE A 91 -11.69 -9.31 17.43
CA PHE A 91 -12.45 -9.48 18.65
C PHE A 91 -13.44 -10.63 18.51
N ASP A 92 -13.78 -11.28 19.61
CA ASP A 92 -14.90 -12.22 19.65
C ASP A 92 -16.26 -11.50 19.79
N ALA A 93 -17.34 -12.29 19.82
CA ALA A 93 -18.70 -11.76 19.93
C ALA A 93 -18.97 -10.99 21.24
N SER A 94 -18.16 -11.20 22.28
CA SER A 94 -18.25 -10.47 23.55
C SER A 94 -17.43 -9.16 23.56
N GLY A 95 -16.71 -8.88 22.47
CA GLY A 95 -15.82 -7.73 22.37
C GLY A 95 -14.43 -7.95 22.98
N ARG A 96 -14.09 -9.16 23.42
CA ARG A 96 -12.75 -9.48 23.92
C ARG A 96 -11.77 -9.58 22.76
N PHE A 97 -10.60 -8.96 22.90
CA PHE A 97 -9.51 -9.05 21.92
C PHE A 97 -9.00 -10.49 21.83
N LEU A 98 -8.96 -11.03 20.62
CA LEU A 98 -8.42 -12.36 20.33
C LEU A 98 -6.90 -12.29 20.29
N THR A 99 -6.19 -13.24 20.86
CA THR A 99 -4.73 -13.40 20.69
C THR A 99 -4.42 -14.22 19.43
N MET A 100 -3.15 -14.26 18.99
CA MET A 100 -2.74 -15.18 17.91
C MET A 100 -3.01 -16.65 18.28
N ARG A 101 -2.85 -17.02 19.57
CA ARG A 101 -3.19 -18.36 20.08
C ARG A 101 -4.70 -18.64 20.02
N ASP A 102 -5.55 -17.66 20.34
CA ASP A 102 -7.00 -17.82 20.20
C ASP A 102 -7.41 -18.06 18.74
N LEU A 103 -6.80 -17.33 17.81
CA LEU A 103 -7.04 -17.50 16.38
C LEU A 103 -6.54 -18.85 15.85
N TYR A 104 -5.38 -19.31 16.33
CA TYR A 104 -4.78 -20.57 15.92
C TYR A 104 -5.54 -21.79 16.46
N GLY A 105 -6.01 -21.72 17.72
CA GLY A 105 -6.68 -22.82 18.41
C GLY A 105 -5.83 -23.43 19.53
N LYS A 106 -6.45 -24.19 20.43
CA LYS A 106 -5.83 -24.77 21.64
C LYS A 106 -5.07 -26.07 21.42
N ASP A 107 -5.05 -26.62 20.21
CA ASP A 107 -4.37 -27.89 19.96
C ASP A 107 -2.85 -27.66 19.88
N ASP A 108 -2.18 -27.87 21.02
CA ASP A 108 -0.72 -27.80 21.18
C ASP A 108 0.03 -28.94 20.44
N GLN A 109 -0.66 -29.73 19.62
CA GLN A 109 -0.03 -30.70 18.72
C GLN A 109 -0.47 -30.43 17.28
N TYR A 110 0.50 -30.00 16.48
CA TYR A 110 0.50 -30.18 15.04
C TYR A 110 0.48 -31.70 14.75
N ASP A 111 -0.66 -32.35 14.93
CA ASP A 111 -0.89 -33.71 14.48
C ASP A 111 -1.41 -33.61 13.05
N ASN A 112 -0.57 -34.08 12.11
CA ASN A 112 -0.85 -34.17 10.68
C ASN A 112 -2.12 -35.01 10.37
N SER A 113 -2.73 -35.67 11.36
CA SER A 113 -3.89 -36.55 11.19
C SER A 113 -5.26 -35.84 11.10
N ASN A 114 -5.41 -34.58 11.55
CA ASN A 114 -6.73 -33.92 11.64
C ASN A 114 -6.78 -32.46 11.12
N ASN A 115 -6.26 -32.25 9.91
CA ASN A 115 -6.25 -30.95 9.20
C ASN A 115 -7.66 -30.29 9.09
N SER A 116 -8.73 -31.08 9.04
CA SER A 116 -10.10 -30.59 8.88
C SER A 116 -10.61 -29.75 10.07
N ASN A 117 -10.28 -30.15 11.32
CA ASN A 117 -10.74 -29.46 12.52
C ASN A 117 -10.05 -28.11 12.69
N HIS A 118 -8.74 -28.04 12.41
CA HIS A 118 -7.99 -26.79 12.43
C HIS A 118 -8.51 -25.80 11.39
N LEU A 119 -8.69 -26.24 10.14
CA LEU A 119 -9.23 -25.39 9.07
C LEU A 119 -10.66 -24.92 9.39
N SER A 120 -11.48 -25.77 10.03
CA SER A 120 -12.81 -25.38 10.52
C SER A 120 -12.74 -24.26 11.55
N HIS A 121 -11.81 -24.33 12.51
CA HIS A 121 -11.58 -23.26 13.49
C HIS A 121 -11.13 -21.97 12.83
N ILE A 122 -10.11 -22.01 11.95
CA ILE A 122 -9.66 -20.85 11.18
C ILE A 122 -10.82 -20.21 10.42
N ASN A 123 -11.64 -21.00 9.72
CA ASN A 123 -12.78 -20.51 8.95
C ASN A 123 -13.84 -19.81 9.81
N LYS A 124 -14.05 -20.25 11.06
CA LYS A 124 -14.94 -19.56 12.02
C LYS A 124 -14.38 -18.21 12.47
N MET A 125 -13.06 -18.10 12.52
CA MET A 125 -12.34 -16.89 12.94
C MET A 125 -12.14 -15.87 11.80
N VAL A 126 -12.50 -16.21 10.56
CA VAL A 126 -12.45 -15.26 9.43
C VAL A 126 -13.44 -14.13 9.64
N ASP A 127 -12.98 -12.90 9.39
CA ASP A 127 -13.84 -11.75 9.24
C ASP A 127 -14.22 -11.58 7.77
N LYS A 128 -15.44 -11.99 7.43
CA LYS A 128 -15.95 -11.93 6.05
C LYS A 128 -16.28 -10.51 5.59
N SER A 129 -16.37 -9.55 6.52
CA SER A 129 -16.69 -8.16 6.22
C SER A 129 -15.45 -7.34 5.84
N ARG A 130 -14.29 -7.73 6.37
CA ARG A 130 -13.01 -7.07 6.13
C ARG A 130 -12.32 -7.62 4.89
N LYS A 131 -11.89 -6.72 4.01
CA LYS A 131 -11.18 -7.06 2.77
C LYS A 131 -9.89 -6.26 2.64
N LEU A 132 -8.85 -6.92 2.16
CA LEU A 132 -7.60 -6.28 1.76
C LEU A 132 -7.70 -5.92 0.29
N VAL A 133 -8.07 -4.67 0.04
CA VAL A 133 -8.19 -4.13 -1.32
C VAL A 133 -6.87 -3.47 -1.72
N TYR A 134 -6.34 -2.62 -0.85
CA TYR A 134 -5.12 -1.86 -1.09
C TYR A 134 -3.95 -2.46 -0.33
N SER A 135 -2.77 -2.46 -0.94
CA SER A 135 -1.58 -3.11 -0.39
C SER A 135 -0.49 -2.11 0.03
N HIS A 136 -0.43 -0.96 -0.64
CA HIS A 136 0.57 0.06 -0.41
C HIS A 136 -0.07 1.45 -0.34
N LEU A 137 0.45 2.30 0.54
CA LEU A 137 0.02 3.69 0.70
C LEU A 137 1.21 4.64 0.86
N GLY A 138 0.93 5.92 0.64
CA GLY A 138 1.85 7.03 0.90
C GLY A 138 1.12 8.33 1.16
N LEU A 139 1.88 9.39 1.39
CA LEU A 139 1.39 10.73 1.70
C LEU A 139 1.61 11.65 0.50
N ALA A 140 0.56 12.26 -0.02
CA ALA A 140 0.67 13.25 -1.08
C ALA A 140 0.57 14.65 -0.48
N PHE A 141 1.58 15.49 -0.76
CA PHE A 141 1.71 16.86 -0.28
C PHE A 141 1.64 17.84 -1.44
N ARG A 142 0.87 18.90 -1.25
CA ARG A 142 0.73 19.98 -2.24
C ARG A 142 1.81 21.06 -2.11
N ASN A 143 2.40 21.18 -0.92
CA ASN A 143 3.41 22.15 -0.51
C ASN A 143 4.81 21.56 -0.34
N HIS A 144 5.03 20.34 -0.83
CA HIS A 144 6.37 19.76 -0.87
C HIS A 144 7.34 20.67 -1.67
N PRO A 145 8.59 20.89 -1.23
CA PRO A 145 9.55 21.73 -1.95
C PRO A 145 9.76 21.30 -3.42
N LEU A 146 9.84 19.98 -3.66
CA LEU A 146 9.92 19.40 -5.01
C LEU A 146 8.76 19.82 -5.93
N ALA A 147 7.59 20.16 -5.40
CA ALA A 147 6.44 20.58 -6.22
C ALA A 147 6.75 21.86 -7.00
N GLU A 148 7.46 22.82 -6.39
CA GLU A 148 7.87 24.06 -7.06
C GLU A 148 8.85 23.79 -8.19
N GLN A 149 9.84 22.93 -7.94
CA GLN A 149 10.80 22.51 -8.94
C GLN A 149 10.11 21.85 -10.13
N ILE A 150 9.23 20.86 -9.89
CA ILE A 150 8.51 20.17 -10.97
C ILE A 150 7.61 21.16 -11.72
N GLN A 151 6.96 22.11 -11.02
CA GLN A 151 6.13 23.12 -11.67
C GLN A 151 6.94 23.95 -12.67
N ALA A 152 8.10 24.45 -12.24
CA ALA A 152 8.97 25.30 -13.06
C ALA A 152 9.56 24.52 -14.25
N GLU A 153 10.12 23.33 -14.00
CA GLU A 153 10.75 22.49 -15.03
C GLU A 153 9.77 22.06 -16.12
N ARG A 154 8.51 21.79 -15.74
CA ARG A 154 7.47 21.30 -16.67
C ARG A 154 6.50 22.39 -17.13
N ASN A 155 6.73 23.64 -16.76
CA ASN A 155 5.86 24.78 -17.06
C ASN A 155 4.37 24.50 -16.75
N LEU A 156 4.10 23.96 -15.55
CA LEU A 156 2.75 23.58 -15.13
C LEU A 156 1.97 24.79 -14.60
N PRO A 157 0.66 24.89 -14.90
CA PRO A 157 -0.17 26.02 -14.45
C PRO A 157 -0.35 26.05 -12.92
N GLU A 158 -0.21 24.91 -12.25
CA GLU A 158 -0.26 24.78 -10.80
C GLU A 158 0.84 23.81 -10.33
N LYS A 159 1.33 23.96 -9.09
CA LYS A 159 2.25 22.95 -8.53
C LYS A 159 1.56 21.59 -8.47
N PRO A 160 2.24 20.51 -8.86
CA PRO A 160 1.72 19.16 -8.74
C PRO A 160 1.70 18.72 -7.26
N TRP A 161 1.02 17.61 -7.02
CA TRP A 161 1.14 16.88 -5.77
C TRP A 161 2.39 15.99 -5.79
N VAL A 162 3.15 16.00 -4.70
CA VAL A 162 4.32 15.13 -4.51
C VAL A 162 3.96 14.04 -3.51
N MET A 163 4.14 12.81 -3.92
CA MET A 163 3.91 11.60 -3.15
C MET A 163 5.20 11.22 -2.42
N VAL A 164 5.11 11.05 -1.11
CA VAL A 164 6.17 10.55 -0.24
C VAL A 164 5.75 9.17 0.26
N HIS A 165 6.56 8.17 -0.04
CA HIS A 165 6.30 6.80 0.37
C HIS A 165 7.58 5.99 0.51
N MET A 166 7.49 4.88 1.26
CA MET A 166 8.65 4.02 1.51
C MET A 166 8.57 2.76 0.65
N LEU A 167 9.65 2.47 -0.05
CA LEU A 167 9.86 1.21 -0.77
C LEU A 167 11.25 0.68 -0.49
N LYS A 168 11.49 -0.58 -0.88
CA LYS A 168 12.86 -1.09 -0.97
C LYS A 168 13.35 -0.90 -2.41
N PRO A 169 14.53 -0.31 -2.64
CA PRO A 169 15.16 -0.36 -3.94
C PRO A 169 15.48 -1.81 -4.36
N CYS A 170 15.66 -1.99 -5.66
CA CYS A 170 16.13 -3.25 -6.22
C CYS A 170 17.54 -3.63 -5.72
N GLY A 171 17.82 -4.93 -5.59
CA GLY A 171 19.14 -5.43 -5.17
C GLY A 171 19.51 -5.21 -3.70
N THR A 172 18.65 -4.55 -2.92
CA THR A 172 18.86 -4.28 -1.49
C THR A 172 17.65 -4.66 -0.65
N LEU A 173 17.92 -4.89 0.64
CA LEU A 173 16.89 -4.97 1.68
C LEU A 173 16.85 -3.70 2.53
N VAL A 174 17.64 -2.67 2.25
CA VAL A 174 17.53 -1.39 2.95
C VAL A 174 16.36 -0.61 2.34
N PRO A 175 15.35 -0.18 3.12
CA PRO A 175 14.27 0.66 2.62
C PRO A 175 14.77 2.09 2.36
N ASP A 176 14.08 2.81 1.48
CA ASP A 176 14.33 4.22 1.18
C ASP A 176 13.00 4.98 1.00
N LEU A 177 13.07 6.31 1.10
CA LEU A 177 11.96 7.21 0.82
C LEU A 177 12.03 7.71 -0.61
N PHE A 178 10.87 7.75 -1.24
CA PHE A 178 10.69 8.23 -2.60
C PHE A 178 9.75 9.44 -2.57
N ASP A 179 10.27 10.57 -3.03
CA ASP A 179 9.53 11.81 -3.26
C ASP A 179 9.29 11.97 -4.75
N GLU A 180 8.09 11.64 -5.21
CA GLU A 180 7.81 11.51 -6.64
C GLU A 180 6.46 12.13 -7.03
N GLY A 181 6.26 12.40 -8.33
CA GLY A 181 4.93 12.74 -8.81
C GLY A 181 3.96 11.57 -8.64
N ILE A 182 2.68 11.85 -8.37
CA ILE A 182 1.61 10.82 -8.21
C ILE A 182 1.62 9.77 -9.34
N TRP A 183 2.00 10.16 -10.55
CA TRP A 183 2.13 9.24 -11.68
C TRP A 183 3.05 8.05 -11.38
N ASN A 184 4.26 8.29 -10.85
CA ASN A 184 5.23 7.22 -10.59
C ASN A 184 4.73 6.26 -9.51
N PHE A 185 3.95 6.77 -8.55
CA PHE A 185 3.23 5.96 -7.58
C PHE A 185 2.21 5.01 -8.21
N PHE A 186 1.86 5.09 -9.49
CA PHE A 186 0.97 4.14 -10.16
C PHE A 186 1.66 3.29 -11.23
N LEU A 187 3.00 3.38 -11.34
CA LEU A 187 3.78 2.66 -12.36
C LEU A 187 4.21 1.23 -11.97
N ASP A 188 3.93 0.76 -10.75
CA ASP A 188 4.08 -0.67 -10.44
C ASP A 188 2.96 -1.48 -11.09
N ASP A 189 3.26 -2.71 -11.53
CA ASP A 189 2.32 -3.68 -12.15
C ASP A 189 1.28 -4.20 -11.13
N PRO A 190 0.10 -3.58 -11.03
CA PRO A 190 -0.85 -3.94 -9.99
C PRO A 190 -1.80 -5.02 -10.53
N TYR A 191 -2.26 -5.94 -9.68
CA TYR A 191 -3.21 -6.98 -10.10
C TYR A 191 -4.52 -6.39 -10.65
N LYS A 192 -4.90 -5.21 -10.16
CA LYS A 192 -6.01 -4.38 -10.63
C LYS A 192 -5.59 -2.92 -10.61
N TYR A 193 -6.17 -2.08 -11.46
CA TYR A 193 -5.96 -0.63 -11.42
C TYR A 193 -7.02 0.01 -10.53
N GLY A 194 -6.73 0.07 -9.23
CA GLY A 194 -7.59 0.70 -8.23
C GLY A 194 -6.77 1.52 -7.23
N SER A 195 -7.35 2.61 -6.76
CA SER A 195 -6.78 3.46 -5.74
C SER A 195 -7.85 3.96 -4.78
N THR A 196 -7.44 4.62 -3.73
CA THR A 196 -8.32 5.40 -2.87
C THR A 196 -7.61 6.64 -2.39
N VAL A 197 -8.36 7.73 -2.35
CA VAL A 197 -7.93 8.98 -1.71
C VAL A 197 -8.56 9.02 -0.33
N ILE A 198 -7.73 8.92 0.70
CA ILE A 198 -8.12 9.06 2.09
C ILE A 198 -7.75 10.47 2.53
N VAL A 199 -8.75 11.21 3.01
CA VAL A 199 -8.57 12.56 3.52
C VAL A 199 -8.55 12.52 5.05
N PRO A 200 -7.42 12.89 5.70
CA PRO A 200 -7.38 13.07 7.15
C PRO A 200 -8.10 14.35 7.59
N THR A 201 -8.30 14.51 8.90
CA THR A 201 -8.79 15.80 9.44
C THR A 201 -7.80 16.93 9.13
N TYR A 202 -8.30 18.15 8.92
CA TYR A 202 -7.46 19.31 8.54
C TYR A 202 -6.34 19.59 9.54
N ASP A 203 -6.62 19.49 10.85
CA ASP A 203 -5.59 19.63 11.90
C ASP A 203 -4.52 18.54 11.83
N PHE A 204 -4.90 17.31 11.43
CA PHE A 204 -3.94 16.24 11.27
C PHE A 204 -3.08 16.44 10.02
N GLN A 205 -3.64 16.96 8.93
CA GLN A 205 -2.87 17.32 7.73
C GLN A 205 -1.75 18.32 8.05
N LYS A 206 -2.05 19.38 8.81
CA LYS A 206 -1.04 20.36 9.27
C LYS A 206 0.08 19.70 10.09
N ARG A 207 -0.26 18.73 10.94
CA ARG A 207 0.72 17.97 11.73
C ARG A 207 1.56 17.03 10.87
N LEU A 208 0.97 16.39 9.86
CA LEU A 208 1.70 15.56 8.90
C LEU A 208 2.71 16.39 8.11
N GLU A 209 2.28 17.54 7.60
CA GLU A 209 3.15 18.49 6.92
C GLU A 209 4.32 18.92 7.81
N GLN A 210 4.02 19.28 9.06
CA GLN A 210 5.03 19.71 10.00
C GLN A 210 6.09 18.61 10.26
N VAL A 211 5.65 17.37 10.47
CA VAL A 211 6.55 16.23 10.68
C VAL A 211 7.40 15.94 9.45
N VAL A 212 6.77 15.94 8.26
CA VAL A 212 7.42 15.44 7.05
C VAL A 212 8.27 16.50 6.36
N LEU A 213 7.77 17.74 6.28
CA LEU A 213 8.37 18.83 5.50
C LEU A 213 9.14 19.85 6.34
N GLN A 214 8.78 20.07 7.62
CA GLN A 214 9.36 21.16 8.42
C GLN A 214 10.38 20.68 9.45
N ASP A 215 10.07 19.61 10.16
CA ASP A 215 11.00 19.02 11.14
C ASP A 215 12.10 18.18 10.46
N GLU A 216 11.90 17.82 9.18
CA GLU A 216 12.81 17.00 8.35
C GLU A 216 13.22 15.66 9.02
N ILE A 217 12.40 15.17 9.96
CA ILE A 217 12.68 13.92 10.68
C ILE A 217 12.24 12.67 9.91
N SER A 218 11.69 12.82 8.70
CA SER A 218 11.15 11.73 7.87
C SER A 218 12.13 10.56 7.72
N TYR A 219 13.41 10.83 7.49
CA TYR A 219 14.44 9.80 7.34
C TYR A 219 14.83 9.12 8.67
N SER A 220 14.59 9.75 9.82
CA SER A 220 14.81 9.13 11.14
C SER A 220 13.85 7.97 11.43
N PHE A 221 12.79 7.85 10.62
CA PHE A 221 11.85 6.75 10.66
C PHE A 221 12.21 5.60 9.70
N LEU A 222 13.32 5.65 8.97
CA LEU A 222 13.78 4.50 8.18
C LEU A 222 14.48 3.46 9.06
N GLY A 223 14.04 2.21 8.93
CA GLY A 223 14.68 1.06 9.55
C GLY A 223 15.85 0.53 8.72
N PRO A 224 16.77 -0.24 9.31
CA PRO A 224 17.93 -0.76 8.60
C PRO A 224 17.58 -1.89 7.61
N LYS A 225 16.39 -2.50 7.72
CA LYS A 225 16.02 -3.66 6.92
C LYS A 225 14.53 -3.71 6.61
N TYR A 226 14.22 -3.93 5.35
CA TYR A 226 12.88 -4.16 4.83
C TYR A 226 12.44 -5.60 5.07
N ASN A 227 11.21 -5.75 5.54
CA ASN A 227 10.48 -7.01 5.55
C ASN A 227 8.99 -6.71 5.35
N ALA A 228 8.37 -7.29 4.32
CA ALA A 228 6.93 -7.14 4.07
C ALA A 228 6.07 -7.67 5.23
N LEU A 229 6.60 -8.61 6.02
CA LEU A 229 5.98 -9.16 7.22
C LEU A 229 6.65 -8.63 8.50
N ALA A 230 7.23 -7.43 8.49
CA ALA A 230 7.71 -6.80 9.72
C ALA A 230 6.56 -6.66 10.73
N LEU A 231 6.85 -6.96 12.00
CA LEU A 231 5.94 -6.64 13.08
C LEU A 231 5.96 -5.13 13.35
N PHE A 232 4.81 -4.57 13.73
CA PHE A 232 4.70 -3.12 13.93
C PHE A 232 5.58 -2.60 15.07
N ASP A 233 5.97 -3.46 16.01
CA ASP A 233 6.81 -3.11 17.14
C ASP A 233 8.27 -3.58 17.00
N ASP A 234 8.66 -3.95 15.78
CA ASP A 234 10.04 -4.23 15.42
C ASP A 234 10.77 -2.94 15.00
N VAL A 235 11.81 -2.59 15.75
CA VAL A 235 12.67 -1.43 15.45
C VAL A 235 13.69 -1.71 14.34
N HIS A 236 13.96 -2.97 13.99
CA HIS A 236 14.99 -3.36 13.02
C HIS A 236 14.42 -3.70 11.65
N GLU A 237 13.26 -4.35 11.60
CA GLU A 237 12.57 -4.65 10.35
C GLU A 237 11.46 -3.62 10.08
N GLN A 238 11.19 -3.36 8.80
CA GLN A 238 10.19 -2.37 8.40
C GLN A 238 9.39 -2.80 7.18
N ASN A 239 8.07 -2.67 7.26
CA ASN A 239 7.13 -2.89 6.15
C ASN A 239 6.90 -1.60 5.34
N SER A 240 6.59 -1.69 4.03
CA SER A 240 6.37 -0.55 3.12
C SER A 240 5.37 0.51 3.59
N ASN A 241 4.39 0.14 4.41
CA ASN A 241 3.40 1.06 4.97
C ASN A 241 3.81 1.63 6.35
N GLN A 242 4.83 1.05 6.98
CA GLN A 242 5.19 1.34 8.36
C GLN A 242 5.80 2.73 8.54
N TRP A 243 6.52 3.25 7.55
CA TRP A 243 7.00 4.64 7.60
C TRP A 243 5.84 5.62 7.76
N VAL A 244 4.78 5.49 6.96
CA VAL A 244 3.58 6.35 7.09
C VAL A 244 2.92 6.16 8.45
N LEU A 245 2.88 4.92 8.98
CA LEU A 245 2.34 4.64 10.30
C LEU A 245 3.15 5.32 11.42
N GLU A 246 4.48 5.35 11.29
CA GLU A 246 5.38 6.01 12.24
C GLU A 246 5.28 7.54 12.14
N VAL A 247 5.09 8.08 10.94
CA VAL A 247 4.72 9.49 10.73
C VAL A 247 3.37 9.81 11.38
N PHE A 248 2.37 8.92 11.31
CA PHE A 248 1.10 9.12 12.03
C PHE A 248 1.33 9.21 13.53
N ALA A 249 2.16 8.32 14.08
CA ALA A 249 2.50 8.33 15.50
C ALA A 249 3.18 9.65 15.90
N ALA A 250 4.12 10.14 15.09
CA ALA A 250 4.77 11.42 15.31
C ALA A 250 3.79 12.61 15.25
N ALA A 251 2.89 12.62 14.27
CA ALA A 251 1.89 13.68 14.10
C ALA A 251 0.82 13.67 15.21
N MET A 252 0.51 12.50 15.80
CA MET A 252 -0.42 12.37 16.92
C MET A 252 0.19 12.81 18.27
N ALA A 253 1.52 12.74 18.41
CA ALA A 253 2.21 13.16 19.61
C ALA A 253 2.46 14.70 19.64
N PRO A 254 2.73 15.29 20.81
CA PRO A 254 3.26 16.64 20.89
C PRO A 254 4.57 16.80 20.09
N ARG A 255 4.75 17.94 19.42
CA ARG A 255 5.93 18.23 18.56
C ARG A 255 7.23 17.92 19.29
N GLY A 256 8.15 17.22 18.62
CA GLY A 256 9.47 16.90 19.13
C GLY A 256 9.55 15.71 20.09
N GLN A 257 8.43 15.11 20.51
CA GLN A 257 8.45 13.92 21.38
C GLN A 257 8.81 12.63 20.64
N VAL A 258 8.51 12.56 19.34
CA VAL A 258 8.81 11.40 18.49
C VAL A 258 9.93 11.79 17.54
N ARG A 259 11.13 11.23 17.75
CA ARG A 259 12.34 11.61 17.00
C ARG A 259 12.98 10.46 16.24
N ASN A 260 12.44 9.25 16.41
CA ASN A 260 12.93 8.02 15.77
C ASN A 260 11.83 6.95 15.82
N ARG A 261 12.10 5.80 15.18
CA ARG A 261 11.20 4.65 15.13
C ARG A 261 10.78 4.11 16.50
N ALA A 262 11.69 4.04 17.47
CA ALA A 262 11.38 3.50 18.79
C ALA A 262 10.38 4.38 19.55
N ASP A 263 10.48 5.71 19.38
CA ASP A 263 9.51 6.65 19.93
C ASP A 263 8.14 6.49 19.26
N ALA A 264 8.12 6.36 17.93
CA ALA A 264 6.90 6.15 17.16
C ALA A 264 6.20 4.84 17.57
N ILE A 265 6.95 3.74 17.70
CA ILE A 265 6.44 2.44 18.15
C ILE A 265 5.84 2.54 19.56
N ARG A 266 6.47 3.29 20.47
CA ARG A 266 5.91 3.52 21.81
C ARG A 266 4.56 4.25 21.74
N VAL A 267 4.43 5.28 20.90
CA VAL A 267 3.14 5.94 20.69
C VAL A 267 2.12 4.98 20.10
N LEU A 268 2.48 4.18 19.08
CA LEU A 268 1.59 3.19 18.47
C LEU A 268 1.09 2.14 19.48
N LYS A 269 1.93 1.73 20.44
CA LYS A 269 1.53 0.87 21.56
C LYS A 269 0.54 1.58 22.49
N GLN A 270 0.82 2.83 22.87
CA GLN A 270 -0.03 3.62 23.77
C GLN A 270 -1.41 3.94 23.16
N THR A 271 -1.47 4.10 21.83
CA THR A 271 -2.71 4.41 21.09
C THR A 271 -3.38 3.15 20.53
N ASN A 272 -2.96 1.96 20.95
CA ASN A 272 -3.55 0.67 20.59
C ASN A 272 -3.66 0.45 19.06
N TYR A 273 -2.53 0.64 18.35
CA TYR A 273 -2.44 0.15 16.98
C TYR A 273 -2.61 -1.38 16.94
N ILE A 274 -3.48 -1.86 16.06
CA ILE A 274 -3.76 -3.29 15.87
C ILE A 274 -3.41 -3.61 14.42
N PRO A 275 -2.36 -4.42 14.14
CA PRO A 275 -2.05 -4.85 12.78
C PRO A 275 -3.12 -5.78 12.24
N THR A 276 -3.25 -5.86 10.92
CA THR A 276 -4.18 -6.81 10.29
C THR A 276 -3.67 -8.23 10.54
N ARG A 277 -4.53 -9.07 11.11
CA ARG A 277 -4.28 -10.50 11.23
C ARG A 277 -4.85 -11.23 10.03
N MET A 278 -4.03 -12.09 9.44
CA MET A 278 -4.38 -12.81 8.22
C MET A 278 -4.03 -14.27 8.35
N HIS A 279 -4.82 -15.12 7.70
CA HIS A 279 -4.41 -16.48 7.39
C HIS A 279 -4.03 -16.54 5.91
N LEU A 280 -2.76 -16.78 5.64
CA LEU A 280 -2.25 -16.90 4.27
C LEU A 280 -2.76 -18.20 3.64
N ARG A 281 -3.10 -18.14 2.35
CA ARG A 281 -3.56 -19.31 1.59
C ARG A 281 -2.94 -19.35 0.21
N GLY A 282 -2.97 -20.53 -0.41
CA GLY A 282 -2.44 -20.76 -1.75
C GLY A 282 -0.95 -20.40 -1.83
N LYS A 283 -0.56 -19.70 -2.91
CA LYS A 283 0.85 -19.32 -3.16
C LYS A 283 1.51 -18.55 -2.00
N TYR A 284 0.73 -17.83 -1.18
CA TYR A 284 1.27 -17.07 -0.05
C TYR A 284 1.60 -17.92 1.18
N ALA A 285 0.90 -19.03 1.39
CA ALA A 285 1.29 -20.01 2.40
C ALA A 285 2.65 -20.63 2.05
N PHE A 286 2.88 -20.93 0.76
CA PHE A 286 4.15 -21.45 0.26
C PHE A 286 5.31 -20.43 0.28
N ALA A 287 5.02 -19.12 0.39
CA ALA A 287 6.05 -18.09 0.49
C ALA A 287 6.93 -18.24 1.74
N LYS A 288 6.49 -19.00 2.75
CA LYS A 288 7.33 -19.33 3.91
C LYS A 288 8.51 -20.24 3.56
N LEU A 289 8.37 -21.08 2.54
CA LEU A 289 9.37 -22.05 2.10
C LEU A 289 10.26 -21.51 0.97
N PHE A 290 9.67 -20.75 0.05
CA PHE A 290 10.34 -20.31 -1.19
C PHE A 290 10.16 -18.81 -1.50
N GLY A 291 9.72 -18.02 -0.51
CA GLY A 291 9.53 -16.59 -0.68
C GLY A 291 10.83 -15.81 -0.83
N PRO A 292 10.76 -14.58 -1.34
CA PRO A 292 11.92 -13.69 -1.44
C PRO A 292 12.46 -13.31 -0.06
N ASP A 293 13.73 -12.94 0.04
CA ASP A 293 14.34 -12.48 1.31
C ASP A 293 13.64 -11.27 1.93
N SER A 294 12.95 -10.48 1.11
CA SER A 294 12.10 -9.36 1.54
C SER A 294 10.81 -9.78 2.26
N VAL A 295 10.53 -11.07 2.37
CA VAL A 295 9.39 -11.65 3.08
C VAL A 295 9.93 -12.67 4.08
N SER A 296 10.08 -12.26 5.34
CA SER A 296 10.55 -13.15 6.41
C SER A 296 9.50 -13.40 7.46
N PHE A 297 9.26 -14.69 7.72
CA PHE A 297 8.29 -15.17 8.72
C PHE A 297 8.91 -15.36 10.12
N LYS A 298 10.23 -15.18 10.27
CA LYS A 298 10.98 -15.56 11.47
C LYS A 298 10.41 -14.96 12.76
N LYS A 299 9.86 -13.75 12.69
CA LYS A 299 9.30 -13.03 13.85
C LYS A 299 7.79 -13.18 14.01
N GLN A 300 7.08 -13.85 13.10
CA GLN A 300 5.61 -13.96 13.09
C GLN A 300 5.02 -14.92 14.15
N GLY A 301 5.80 -15.33 15.16
CA GLY A 301 5.31 -16.07 16.33
C GLY A 301 5.01 -17.56 16.11
N GLY A 302 5.23 -18.11 14.91
CA GLY A 302 5.21 -19.55 14.66
C GLY A 302 3.82 -20.19 14.47
N TYR A 303 2.76 -19.41 14.29
CA TYR A 303 1.36 -19.89 14.17
C TYR A 303 0.98 -20.37 12.77
N GLY A 304 1.80 -21.25 12.17
CA GLY A 304 1.55 -21.76 10.82
C GLY A 304 1.55 -20.65 9.77
N ASP A 305 0.40 -20.49 9.10
CA ASP A 305 0.12 -19.47 8.07
C ASP A 305 -0.61 -18.23 8.62
N LEU A 306 -0.81 -18.15 9.94
CA LEU A 306 -1.31 -16.93 10.58
C LEU A 306 -0.18 -15.90 10.72
N VAL A 307 -0.43 -14.69 10.21
CA VAL A 307 0.50 -13.57 10.24
C VAL A 307 -0.18 -12.28 10.69
N GLN A 308 0.63 -11.36 11.20
CA GLN A 308 0.29 -9.97 11.48
C GLN A 308 1.00 -9.08 10.47
N VAL A 309 0.24 -8.19 9.82
CA VAL A 309 0.74 -7.31 8.77
C VAL A 309 0.30 -5.88 9.01
N ILE A 310 1.22 -4.95 8.81
CA ILE A 310 0.93 -3.52 8.73
C ILE A 310 0.35 -3.26 7.34
N SER A 311 -0.98 -3.19 7.27
CA SER A 311 -1.70 -3.07 6.00
C SER A 311 -2.42 -1.72 5.89
N VAL A 312 -2.82 -1.37 4.68
CA VAL A 312 -3.70 -0.22 4.45
C VAL A 312 -5.01 -0.36 5.26
N LEU A 313 -5.53 -1.58 5.42
CA LEU A 313 -6.74 -1.84 6.20
C LEU A 313 -6.54 -1.50 7.68
N SER A 314 -5.48 -2.01 8.32
CA SER A 314 -5.22 -1.71 9.74
C SER A 314 -4.96 -0.24 9.98
N MET A 315 -4.27 0.43 9.04
CA MET A 315 -4.02 1.86 9.12
C MET A 315 -5.30 2.69 8.97
N ARG A 316 -6.18 2.36 8.03
CA ARG A 316 -7.50 3.02 7.89
C ARG A 316 -8.35 2.87 9.16
N GLU A 317 -8.38 1.67 9.73
CA GLU A 317 -9.13 1.42 10.97
C GLU A 317 -8.51 2.16 12.16
N TYR A 318 -7.18 2.19 12.25
CA TYR A 318 -6.47 2.97 13.26
C TYR A 318 -6.78 4.46 13.14
N MET A 319 -6.80 5.02 11.93
CA MET A 319 -7.18 6.42 11.71
C MET A 319 -8.62 6.71 12.17
N LYS A 320 -9.56 5.81 11.86
CA LYS A 320 -10.97 5.93 12.29
C LYS A 320 -11.10 5.87 13.81
N ARG A 321 -10.45 4.90 14.46
CA ARG A 321 -10.45 4.77 15.93
C ARG A 321 -9.89 6.00 16.63
N ASN A 322 -8.86 6.61 16.04
CA ASN A 322 -8.21 7.81 16.58
C ASN A 322 -8.80 9.13 16.07
N LYS A 323 -9.93 9.10 15.35
CA LYS A 323 -10.65 10.29 14.86
C LYS A 323 -9.80 11.24 14.00
N ILE A 324 -8.81 10.70 13.29
CA ILE A 324 -7.96 11.43 12.32
C ILE A 324 -8.36 11.14 10.87
N PHE A 325 -9.41 10.34 10.65
CA PHE A 325 -10.01 10.06 9.35
C PHE A 325 -11.21 10.99 9.11
N MET A 326 -11.27 11.65 7.94
CA MET A 326 -12.42 12.48 7.56
C MET A 326 -13.27 11.81 6.46
N SER A 327 -12.66 11.43 5.34
CA SER A 327 -13.38 10.81 4.23
C SER A 327 -12.48 9.93 3.38
N GLU A 328 -13.10 9.09 2.57
CA GLU A 328 -12.39 8.23 1.62
C GLU A 328 -13.16 8.15 0.32
N THR A 329 -12.45 8.23 -0.80
CA THR A 329 -13.02 8.11 -2.15
C THR A 329 -12.26 7.03 -2.91
N PRO A 330 -12.84 5.80 -3.03
CA PRO A 330 -12.32 4.76 -3.89
C PRO A 330 -12.37 5.18 -5.36
N ILE A 331 -11.39 4.74 -6.14
CA ILE A 331 -11.24 5.00 -7.57
C ILE A 331 -10.87 3.68 -8.21
N ASP A 332 -11.65 3.21 -9.17
CA ASP A 332 -11.39 1.97 -9.89
C ASP A 332 -11.52 2.24 -11.39
N ILE A 333 -10.54 1.78 -12.16
CA ILE A 333 -10.63 1.78 -13.61
C ILE A 333 -11.35 0.49 -14.04
N PRO A 334 -12.55 0.58 -14.66
CA PRO A 334 -13.29 -0.61 -15.06
C PRO A 334 -12.51 -1.44 -16.09
N GLU A 335 -12.59 -2.77 -15.99
CA GLU A 335 -11.82 -3.69 -16.84
C GLU A 335 -12.09 -3.50 -18.35
N ASN A 336 -13.28 -3.05 -18.72
CA ASN A 336 -13.64 -2.76 -20.11
C ASN A 336 -13.02 -1.47 -20.67
N VAL A 337 -12.42 -0.63 -19.82
CA VAL A 337 -11.70 0.60 -20.22
C VAL A 337 -10.19 0.36 -20.25
N LEU A 338 -9.70 -0.66 -19.53
CA LEU A 338 -8.27 -0.98 -19.48
C LEU A 338 -7.76 -1.39 -20.86
N ILE A 339 -6.59 -0.82 -21.22
CA ILE A 339 -5.83 -1.30 -22.36
C ILE A 339 -5.25 -2.66 -22.01
N LYS A 340 -5.60 -3.66 -22.82
CA LYS A 340 -5.06 -5.01 -22.69
C LYS A 340 -3.63 -5.02 -23.18
N ASP A 341 -2.79 -5.75 -22.47
CA ASP A 341 -1.43 -6.01 -22.88
C ASP A 341 -1.42 -7.30 -23.72
N ASP A 342 -1.25 -7.17 -25.03
CA ASP A 342 -1.19 -8.32 -25.95
C ASP A 342 0.01 -9.23 -25.67
N SER A 343 0.99 -8.79 -24.85
CA SER A 343 2.14 -9.60 -24.42
C SER A 343 1.86 -10.47 -23.19
N LYS A 344 0.76 -10.23 -22.47
CA LYS A 344 0.32 -11.04 -21.33
C LYS A 344 -0.92 -11.82 -21.73
N SER A 345 -0.73 -12.97 -22.39
CA SER A 345 -1.75 -14.01 -22.36
C SER A 345 -1.95 -14.43 -20.90
N TYR A 346 -3.00 -13.92 -20.27
CA TYR A 346 -3.49 -14.47 -19.02
C TYR A 346 -3.87 -15.93 -19.31
N ASN A 347 -3.02 -16.86 -18.89
CA ASN A 347 -3.24 -18.29 -18.97
C ASN A 347 -4.35 -18.67 -17.96
N ASN A 348 -5.58 -18.28 -18.26
CA ASN A 348 -6.78 -18.83 -17.64
C ASN A 348 -7.13 -20.10 -18.41
N GLY A 349 -6.58 -21.22 -17.95
CA GLY A 349 -6.85 -22.52 -18.54
C GLY A 349 -6.10 -23.60 -17.80
N ASN A 350 -6.75 -24.19 -16.80
CA ASN A 350 -6.40 -25.50 -16.29
C ASN A 350 -6.24 -26.46 -17.48
N ASN A 351 -5.06 -27.04 -17.64
CA ASN A 351 -4.92 -28.34 -18.29
C ASN A 351 -3.90 -29.16 -17.50
N TRP A 352 -4.34 -29.64 -16.34
CA TRP A 352 -3.84 -30.88 -15.77
C TRP A 352 -4.71 -31.99 -16.35
N ASP A 353 -4.46 -32.34 -17.61
CA ASP A 353 -4.92 -33.62 -18.15
C ASP A 353 -3.78 -34.63 -18.00
N ASN A 354 -4.14 -35.72 -17.34
CA ASN A 354 -3.29 -36.80 -16.89
C ASN A 354 -2.54 -37.45 -18.07
N ASN A 355 -1.21 -37.48 -17.97
CA ASN A 355 -0.40 -38.46 -18.67
C ASN A 355 0.17 -39.44 -17.62
N ASN A 356 -0.47 -40.60 -17.54
CA ASN A 356 0.01 -41.89 -17.02
C ASN A 356 -0.94 -42.89 -17.71
N GLY A 357 -0.58 -43.67 -18.73
CA GLY A 357 0.66 -44.42 -18.98
C GLY A 357 0.27 -45.90 -19.02
N GLY A 358 0.68 -46.65 -20.04
CA GLY A 358 0.57 -48.11 -20.02
C GLY A 358 0.49 -48.78 -21.38
N ASP A 359 1.65 -49.25 -21.85
CA ASP A 359 1.81 -50.33 -22.82
C ASP A 359 1.13 -51.64 -22.35
N HIS A 360 0.85 -52.48 -23.36
CA HIS A 360 0.36 -53.87 -23.37
C HIS A 360 -1.16 -54.11 -23.39
#